data_AF-A0A7M3P0Y7-F1
#
_entry.id   AF-A0A7M3P0Y7-F1
#
_cell.length_a   1.000
_cell.length_b   1.000
_cell.length_c   1.000
_cell.angle_alpha   90.00
_cell.angle_beta   90.00
_cell.angle_gamma   90.00
#
_symmetry.space_group_name_H-M   'P 1'
#
loop_
_entity.id
_entity.type
_entity.pdbx_description
1 polymer ?
#
loop_
_entity_poly.entity_id
_entity_poly.type
_entity_poly.pdbx_seq_one_letter_code
_entity_poly.pdbx_strand_id
1 'polypeptide(L)' 'MPVTDVESLLAQVRNPDTRPLAEEAWRCYNSGAIRASIAATWTAVTADIIAKLIQLADNGDAGAIAFRTEIM' A
#
# COMPACT_ATOMS: atom_id res chain seq x y z
N MET A 1 18.26 14.53 -4.48
CA MET A 1 16.90 14.43 -3.91
C MET A 1 17.05 14.53 -2.40
N PRO A 2 16.37 15.46 -1.70
CA PRO A 2 16.45 15.50 -0.24
C PRO A 2 15.99 14.15 0.32
N VAL A 3 16.64 13.68 1.39
CA VAL A 3 16.19 12.49 2.12
C VAL A 3 14.86 12.87 2.77
N THR A 4 13.76 12.35 2.25
CA THR A 4 12.44 12.49 2.85
C THR A 4 12.32 11.47 3.97
N ASP A 5 11.94 11.94 5.16
CA ASP A 5 11.70 11.06 6.30
C ASP A 5 10.54 10.08 6.01
N VAL A 6 10.63 8.86 6.54
CA VAL A 6 9.66 7.79 6.27
C VAL A 6 8.26 8.16 6.75
N GLU A 7 8.13 8.90 7.84
CA GLU A 7 6.83 9.35 8.36
C GLU A 7 6.16 10.31 7.38
N SER A 8 6.95 11.13 6.68
CA SER A 8 6.46 12.00 5.61
C SER A 8 6.02 11.20 4.37
N LEU A 9 6.59 10.02 4.12
CA LEU A 9 6.14 9.11 3.07
C LEU A 9 4.86 8.36 3.46
N LEU A 10 4.72 7.95 4.73
CA LEU A 10 3.51 7.33 5.26
C LEU A 10 2.29 8.27 5.14
N ALA A 11 2.48 9.56 5.40
CA ALA A 11 1.45 10.58 5.21
C ALA A 11 0.97 10.71 3.75
N GLN A 12 1.77 10.28 2.76
CA GLN A 12 1.42 10.32 1.34
C GLN A 12 0.65 9.07 0.86
N VAL A 13 0.48 8.05 1.70
CA VAL A 13 -0.39 6.91 1.38
C VAL A 13 -1.83 7.43 1.30
N ARG A 14 -2.38 7.49 0.08
CA ARG A 14 -3.66 8.15 -0.21
C ARG A 14 -4.86 7.41 0.34
N ASN A 15 -4.82 6.08 0.37
CA ASN A 15 -5.92 5.28 0.85
C ASN A 15 -5.84 5.18 2.40
N PRO A 16 -6.83 5.69 3.15
CA PRO A 16 -6.83 5.64 4.61
C PRO A 16 -6.93 4.22 5.17
N ASP A 17 -7.47 3.26 4.40
CA ASP A 17 -7.64 1.87 4.85
C ASP A 17 -6.33 1.08 4.77
N THR A 18 -5.42 1.45 3.87
CA THR A 18 -4.13 0.77 3.67
C THR A 18 -2.98 1.47 4.39
N ARG A 19 -3.12 2.75 4.74
CA ARG A 19 -2.10 3.50 5.50
C ARG A 19 -1.71 2.83 6.82
N PRO A 20 -2.63 2.30 7.66
CA PRO A 20 -2.26 1.61 8.90
C PRO A 20 -1.37 0.39 8.68
N LEU A 21 -1.47 -0.27 7.52
CA LEU A 21 -0.62 -1.41 7.16
C LEU A 21 0.83 -0.96 6.90
N ALA A 22 1.01 0.18 6.24
CA ALA A 22 2.32 0.76 6.01
C ALA A 22 2.95 1.29 7.32
N GLU A 23 2.14 1.89 8.19
CA GLU A 23 2.57 2.28 9.54
C GLU A 23 3.01 1.08 10.37
N GLU A 24 2.34 -0.07 10.24
CA GLU A 24 2.76 -1.30 10.93
C GLU A 24 4.12 -1.80 10.47
N ALA A 25 4.40 -1.73 9.16
CA ALA A 25 5.71 -2.05 8.62
C ALA A 25 6.81 -1.15 9.21
N TRP A 26 6.51 0.14 9.39
CA TRP A 26 7.40 1.12 10.04
C TRP A 26 7.58 0.86 11.54
N ARG A 27 6.51 0.52 12.27
CA ARG A 27 6.58 0.11 13.69
C ARG A 27 7.44 -1.14 13.88
N CYS A 28 7.28 -2.14 13.02
CA CYS A 28 8.11 -3.34 13.01
C CYS A 28 9.58 -3.02 12.74
N TYR A 29 9.86 -2.07 11.83
CA TYR A 29 11.22 -1.64 11.54
C TYR A 29 11.86 -0.97 12.76
N ASN A 30 11.20 0.02 13.36
CA ASN A 30 11.71 0.77 14.51
C ASN A 30 11.89 -0.08 15.78
N SER A 31 11.13 -1.17 15.92
CA SER A 31 11.27 -2.11 17.04
C SER A 31 12.33 -3.20 16.81
N GLY A 32 13.00 -3.21 15.65
CA GLY A 32 14.00 -4.23 15.29
C GLY A 32 13.40 -5.56 14.83
N ALA A 33 12.08 -5.66 14.68
CA ALA A 33 11.39 -6.83 14.17
C ALA A 33 11.47 -6.93 12.63
N ILE A 34 12.68 -7.04 12.09
CA ILE A 34 12.96 -6.88 10.65
C ILE A 34 12.18 -7.87 9.76
N ARG A 35 12.06 -9.14 10.19
CA ARG A 35 11.27 -10.14 9.42
C ARG A 35 9.80 -9.76 9.34
N ALA A 36 9.23 -9.26 10.44
CA ALA A 36 7.85 -8.79 10.47
C ALA A 36 7.68 -7.52 9.63
N SER A 37 8.66 -6.61 9.66
CA SER A 37 8.66 -5.39 8.83
C SER A 37 8.62 -5.70 7.33
N ILE A 38 9.37 -6.70 6.87
CA ILE A 38 9.35 -7.15 5.47
C ILE A 38 7.97 -7.70 5.10
N ALA A 39 7.40 -8.59 5.92
CA ALA A 39 6.09 -9.18 5.66
C ALA A 39 4.97 -8.12 5.68
N ALA A 40 5.00 -7.21 6.65
CA ALA A 40 4.06 -6.10 6.77
C ALA A 40 4.18 -5.14 5.58
N THR A 41 5.40 -4.83 5.11
CA THR A 41 5.62 -4.02 3.91
C THR A 41 4.92 -4.62 2.70
N TRP A 42 5.12 -5.91 2.44
CA TRP A 42 4.47 -6.58 1.31
C TRP A 42 2.96 -6.64 1.45
N THR A 43 2.46 -6.83 2.68
CA THR A 43 1.02 -6.77 2.97
C THR A 43 0.44 -5.40 2.62
N ALA A 44 1.10 -4.32 3.05
CA ALA A 44 0.69 -2.95 2.78
C ALA A 44 0.71 -2.63 1.28
N VAL A 45 1.79 -3.01 0.58
CA VAL A 45 1.94 -2.76 -0.86
C VAL A 45 0.88 -3.51 -1.67
N THR A 46 0.68 -4.80 -1.41
CA THR A 46 -0.31 -5.59 -2.16
C THR A 46 -1.73 -5.09 -1.91
N ALA A 47 -2.10 -4.79 -0.66
CA ALA A 47 -3.41 -4.23 -0.33
C ALA A 47 -3.65 -2.86 -1.02
N ASP A 48 -2.65 -1.99 -1.02
CA ASP A 48 -2.75 -0.66 -1.62
C ASP A 48 -2.82 -0.70 -3.16
N ILE A 49 -2.09 -1.62 -3.81
CA ILE A 49 -2.21 -1.85 -5.25
C ILE A 49 -3.60 -2.39 -5.61
N ILE A 50 -4.11 -3.37 -4.86
CA ILE A 50 -5.46 -3.91 -5.05
C ILE A 50 -6.51 -2.79 -4.94
N ALA A 51 -6.43 -1.97 -3.89
CA ALA A 51 -7.37 -0.87 -3.72
C ALA A 51 -7.29 0.17 -4.85
N LYS A 52 -6.09 0.46 -5.37
CA LYS A 52 -5.91 1.34 -6.53
C LYS A 52 -6.51 0.76 -7.80
N LEU A 53 -6.38 -0.55 -8.03
CA LEU A 53 -7.00 -1.21 -9.18
C LEU A 53 -8.52 -1.15 -9.11
N ILE A 54 -9.10 -1.41 -7.93
CA ILE A 54 -10.54 -1.26 -7.70
C ILE A 54 -10.97 0.19 -7.98
N GLN A 55 -10.26 1.17 -7.42
CA GLN A 55 -10.56 2.59 -7.64
C GLN A 55 -10.48 3.00 -9.12
N LEU A 56 -9.47 2.52 -9.86
CA LEU A 56 -9.35 2.77 -11.29
C LEU A 56 -10.54 2.20 -12.07
N ALA A 57 -10.92 0.97 -11.75
CA ALA A 57 -12.03 0.31 -12.41
C ALA A 57 -13.38 0.96 -12.08
N ASP A 58 -13.58 1.44 -10.85
CA ASP A 58 -14.77 2.22 -10.45
C ASP A 58 -14.83 3.58 -11.16
N ASN A 59 -13.67 4.16 -11.49
CA ASN A 59 -13.57 5.38 -12.28
C ASN A 59 -13.65 5.16 -13.80
N GLY A 60 -13.92 3.93 -14.25
CA GLY A 60 -14.14 3.63 -15.67
C GLY A 60 -12.89 3.26 -16.47
N ASP A 61 -11.75 2.98 -15.82
CA ASP A 61 -10.56 2.49 -16.52
C ASP A 61 -10.82 1.10 -17.12
N ALA A 62 -10.79 0.99 -18.45
CA ALA A 62 -11.13 -0.23 -19.17
C ALA A 62 -10.19 -1.40 -18.86
N GLY A 63 -8.89 -1.12 -18.67
CA GLY A 63 -7.90 -2.16 -18.35
C GLY A 63 -8.10 -2.71 -16.95
N ALA A 64 -8.36 -1.83 -15.97
CA ALA A 64 -8.67 -2.23 -14.61
C ALA A 64 -10.01 -2.98 -14.50
N ILE A 65 -11.04 -2.59 -15.27
CA ILE A 65 -12.32 -3.31 -15.34
C ILE A 65 -12.12 -4.73 -15.90
N ALA A 66 -11.37 -4.86 -17.00
CA ALA A 66 -11.06 -6.17 -17.59
C ALA A 66 -10.31 -7.05 -16.58
N PHE A 67 -9.23 -6.53 -15.98
CA PHE A 67 -8.46 -7.26 -14.96
C PHE A 67 -9.33 -7.69 -13.77
N ARG A 68 -10.19 -6.80 -13.26
CA ARG A 68 -11.11 -7.10 -12.15
C ARG A 68 -12.11 -8.19 -12.51
N THR A 69 -12.55 -8.26 -13.77
CA THR A 69 -13.55 -9.26 -14.21
C THR A 69 -12.92 -10.63 -14.49
N GLU A 70 -11.66 -10.63 -14.95
CA GLU A 70 -10.96 -11.86 -15.34
C GLU A 70 -10.28 -12.57 -14.16
N ILE A 71 -9.79 -11.82 -13.17
CA ILE A 71 -8.86 -12.34 -12.15
C ILE A 71 -9.36 -12.18 -10.71
N MET A 72 -10.10 -11.11 -10.39
CA MET A 72 -10.63 -10.87 -9.04
C MET A 72 -12.01 -11.49 -8.85
#